data_AF-A0A921ZAE4-F1
#
_entry.id   AF-A0A921ZAE4-F1
#
_cell.length_a   1.000
_cell.length_b   1.000
_cell.length_c   1.000
_cell.angle_alpha   90.00
_cell.angle_beta   90.00
_cell.angle_gamma   90.00
#
_symmetry.space_group_name_H-M   'P 1'
#
loop_
_entity.id
_entity.type
_entity.pdbx_description
1 polymer ?
#
loop_
_entity_poly.entity_id
_entity_poly.type
_entity_poly.pdbx_seq_one_letter_code
_entity_poly.pdbx_strand_id
1 'polypeptide(L)'
;MKRVRELEGKVRAVVEKKLVIQNSRIFLLFEVNRHVFRVNRNEEREKRFNDNMPGSDFSKSFLKRHNDKISQRVSQNIKRNRTAVSPEIINAYFEQLKISLNDIPITNVVNYDETNLADDPGRKKIITKRGTKYPERVMNHSKAAVSIMIACTAVGELLPPYVVYKSENVYDTWTKSGPKGCRYNRSQSGWFDANIFEDWVTSIILPFFAGKEGKKCLIEPLDVAFFRPMKMA
;
A
#
# COMPACT_ATOMS: atom_id res chain seq x y z
N MET A 1 3.27 -21.91 -40.31
CA MET A 1 4.60 -21.79 -39.65
C MET A 1 4.94 -20.40 -39.09
N LYS A 2 4.65 -19.27 -39.78
CA LYS A 2 4.92 -17.91 -39.24
C LYS A 2 4.19 -17.57 -37.93
N ARG A 3 2.91 -17.96 -37.79
CA ARG A 3 2.09 -17.69 -36.57
C ARG A 3 2.58 -18.41 -35.31
N VAL A 4 3.19 -19.59 -35.44
CA VAL A 4 3.71 -20.38 -34.31
C VAL A 4 4.99 -19.76 -33.75
N ARG A 5 5.90 -19.30 -34.63
CA ARG A 5 7.12 -18.58 -34.21
C ARG A 5 6.83 -17.24 -33.54
N GLU A 6 5.76 -16.56 -33.96
CA GLU A 6 5.32 -15.30 -33.35
C GLU A 6 4.71 -15.52 -31.95
N LEU A 7 4.00 -16.63 -31.76
CA LEU A 7 3.49 -17.07 -30.45
C LEU A 7 4.62 -17.54 -29.53
N GLU A 8 5.61 -18.27 -30.04
CA GLU A 8 6.81 -18.66 -29.27
C GLU A 8 7.63 -17.44 -28.83
N GLY A 9 7.76 -16.42 -29.69
CA GLY A 9 8.40 -15.15 -29.33
C GLY A 9 7.64 -14.39 -28.23
N LYS A 10 6.31 -14.36 -28.30
CA LYS A 10 5.46 -13.71 -27.28
C LYS A 10 5.45 -14.49 -25.96
N VAL A 11 5.44 -15.81 -25.99
CA VAL A 11 5.53 -16.67 -24.79
C VAL A 11 6.90 -16.55 -24.14
N ARG A 12 7.99 -16.51 -24.91
CA ARG A 12 9.36 -16.31 -24.40
C ARG A 12 9.54 -14.94 -23.75
N ALA A 13 8.96 -13.88 -24.33
CA ALA A 13 8.95 -12.54 -23.75
C ALA A 13 8.10 -12.44 -22.45
N VAL A 14 7.02 -13.22 -22.36
CA VAL A 14 6.19 -13.32 -21.13
C VAL A 14 6.91 -14.12 -20.05
N VAL A 15 7.63 -15.19 -20.41
CA VAL A 15 8.43 -16.00 -19.48
C VAL A 15 9.65 -15.22 -18.97
N GLU A 16 10.34 -14.44 -19.81
CA GLU A 16 11.42 -13.54 -19.37
C GLU A 16 10.90 -12.42 -18.46
N LYS A 17 9.74 -11.82 -18.77
CA LYS A 17 9.10 -10.84 -17.87
C LYS A 17 8.64 -11.45 -16.55
N LYS A 18 8.27 -12.74 -16.51
CA LYS A 18 7.89 -13.44 -15.26
C LYS A 18 9.10 -13.86 -14.42
N LEU A 19 10.21 -14.26 -15.04
CA LEU A 19 11.42 -14.68 -14.33
C LEU A 19 12.15 -13.50 -13.66
N VAL A 20 11.95 -12.30 -14.20
CA VAL A 20 12.47 -11.03 -13.69
C VAL A 20 11.97 -10.68 -12.28
N ILE A 21 10.81 -11.19 -11.84
CA ILE A 21 10.17 -10.77 -10.58
C ILE A 21 10.61 -11.61 -9.37
N GLN A 22 11.25 -12.78 -9.55
CA GLN A 22 11.51 -13.70 -8.43
C GLN A 22 12.92 -13.66 -7.82
N ASN A 23 13.88 -12.92 -8.39
CA ASN A 23 15.23 -12.84 -7.81
C ASN A 23 15.78 -11.41 -7.88
N SER A 24 15.64 -10.67 -6.78
CA SER A 24 16.11 -9.29 -6.59
C SER A 24 17.62 -9.09 -6.79
N ARG A 25 18.42 -10.17 -6.85
CA ARG A 25 19.87 -10.11 -7.18
C ARG A 25 20.18 -10.20 -8.68
N ILE A 26 19.36 -10.89 -9.48
CA ILE A 26 19.59 -11.05 -10.93
C ILE A 26 19.13 -9.80 -11.69
N PHE A 27 18.02 -9.20 -11.25
CA PHE A 27 17.48 -8.00 -11.88
C PHE A 27 18.43 -6.80 -11.77
N LEU A 28 19.05 -6.62 -10.59
CA LEU A 28 19.99 -5.53 -10.35
C LEU A 28 21.24 -5.60 -11.24
N LEU A 29 21.71 -6.83 -11.50
CA LEU A 29 22.88 -7.08 -12.36
C LEU A 29 22.57 -6.69 -13.81
N PHE A 30 21.37 -7.02 -14.30
CA PHE A 30 20.93 -6.66 -15.65
C PHE A 30 20.74 -5.15 -15.83
N GLU A 31 20.23 -4.46 -14.83
CA GLU A 31 19.87 -3.04 -14.92
C GLU A 31 21.08 -2.11 -14.81
N VAL A 32 22.05 -2.45 -13.94
CA VAL A 32 23.36 -1.79 -13.87
C VAL A 32 24.10 -1.94 -15.20
N ASN A 33 24.12 -3.15 -15.77
CA ASN A 33 24.75 -3.42 -17.06
C ASN A 33 24.12 -2.59 -18.19
N ARG A 34 22.78 -2.47 -18.20
CA ARG A 34 22.06 -1.68 -19.20
C ARG A 34 22.30 -0.17 -19.06
N HIS A 35 22.43 0.37 -17.85
CA HIS A 35 22.70 1.80 -17.65
C HIS A 35 24.14 2.18 -17.94
N VAL A 36 25.12 1.35 -17.54
CA VAL A 36 26.54 1.60 -17.77
C VAL A 36 26.87 1.60 -19.28
N PHE A 37 26.22 0.75 -20.08
CA PHE A 37 26.49 0.64 -21.52
C PHE A 37 25.62 1.52 -22.42
N ARG A 38 24.49 2.06 -21.94
CA ARG A 38 23.74 3.09 -22.71
C ARG A 38 24.52 4.41 -22.84
N VAL A 39 25.62 4.57 -22.10
CA VAL A 39 26.52 5.74 -22.19
C VAL A 39 27.46 5.65 -23.39
N ASN A 40 27.63 4.47 -24.02
CA ASN A 40 28.26 4.38 -25.34
C ASN A 40 27.25 4.79 -26.43
N ARG A 41 27.15 6.09 -26.68
CA ARG A 41 26.34 6.68 -27.76
C ARG A 41 26.72 6.22 -29.18
N ASN A 42 27.84 5.50 -29.33
CA ASN A 42 28.45 5.21 -30.63
C ASN A 42 28.38 3.74 -31.07
N GLU A 43 27.61 2.88 -30.40
CA GLU A 43 27.46 1.44 -30.76
C GLU A 43 28.77 0.62 -30.88
N GLU A 44 29.91 1.17 -30.43
CA GLU A 44 31.19 0.48 -30.49
C GLU A 44 31.20 -0.73 -29.53
N ARG A 45 31.52 -1.90 -30.09
CA ARG A 45 31.65 -3.15 -29.32
C ARG A 45 32.85 -3.06 -28.40
N GLU A 46 32.61 -3.16 -27.09
CA GLU A 46 33.65 -3.22 -26.08
C GLU A 46 34.22 -4.64 -25.99
N LYS A 47 35.42 -4.84 -26.53
CA LYS A 47 36.07 -6.16 -26.66
C LYS A 47 36.42 -6.82 -25.32
N ARG A 48 36.43 -6.07 -24.21
CA ARG A 48 36.71 -6.58 -22.86
C ARG A 48 35.58 -7.44 -22.28
N PHE A 49 34.39 -7.42 -22.87
CA PHE A 49 33.23 -8.13 -22.35
C PHE A 49 32.66 -9.11 -23.38
N ASN A 50 32.34 -10.32 -22.93
CA ASN A 50 31.60 -11.28 -23.75
C ASN A 50 30.20 -10.72 -24.04
N ASP A 51 29.78 -10.76 -25.31
CA ASP A 51 28.51 -10.22 -25.79
C ASP A 51 28.23 -8.76 -25.40
N ASN A 52 29.29 -7.95 -25.21
CA ASN A 52 29.19 -6.55 -24.79
C ASN A 52 28.47 -6.37 -23.44
N MET A 53 28.45 -7.41 -22.60
CA MET A 53 27.77 -7.44 -21.31
C MET A 53 28.77 -7.79 -20.20
N PRO A 54 28.95 -6.92 -19.20
CA PRO A 54 29.89 -7.20 -18.13
C PRO A 54 29.35 -8.30 -17.20
N GLY A 55 30.26 -9.16 -16.74
CA GLY A 55 29.93 -10.25 -15.84
C GLY A 55 29.55 -9.80 -14.43
N SER A 56 29.12 -10.76 -13.60
CA SER A 56 28.66 -10.47 -12.24
C SER A 56 29.73 -9.84 -11.34
N ASP A 57 30.99 -10.17 -11.57
CA ASP A 57 32.10 -9.68 -10.76
C ASP A 57 32.50 -8.24 -11.09
N PHE A 58 32.30 -7.81 -12.35
CA PHE A 58 32.43 -6.41 -12.73
C PHE A 58 31.41 -5.55 -11.98
N SER A 59 30.12 -5.95 -11.98
CA SER A 59 29.06 -5.24 -11.27
C SER A 59 29.34 -5.12 -9.76
N LYS A 60 29.75 -6.22 -9.11
CA LYS A 60 30.12 -6.20 -7.69
C LYS A 60 31.32 -5.28 -7.42
N SER A 61 32.36 -5.36 -8.26
CA SER A 61 33.56 -4.55 -8.12
C SER A 61 33.30 -3.06 -8.40
N PHE A 62 32.41 -2.75 -9.34
CA PHE A 62 31.97 -1.39 -9.64
C PHE A 62 31.21 -0.78 -8.46
N LEU A 63 30.21 -1.49 -7.92
CA LEU A 63 29.48 -1.04 -6.73
C LEU A 63 30.39 -0.89 -5.51
N LYS A 64 31.40 -1.75 -5.35
CA LYS A 64 32.41 -1.63 -4.29
C LYS A 64 33.30 -0.40 -4.45
N ARG A 65 33.73 -0.10 -5.68
CA ARG A 65 34.61 1.06 -5.98
C ARG A 65 33.91 2.41 -5.85
N HIS A 66 32.60 2.44 -6.04
CA HIS A 66 31.79 3.66 -6.03
C HIS A 66 30.75 3.65 -4.90
N ASN A 67 31.05 2.97 -3.79
CA ASN A 67 30.12 2.83 -2.66
C ASN A 67 29.84 4.17 -1.94
N ASP A 68 30.70 5.16 -2.14
CA ASP A 68 30.58 6.54 -1.68
C ASP A 68 29.54 7.34 -2.50
N LYS A 69 29.28 6.93 -3.75
CA LYS A 69 28.38 7.63 -4.68
C LYS A 69 27.12 6.85 -5.05
N ILE A 70 27.16 5.53 -4.98
CA ILE A 70 26.11 4.64 -5.50
C ILE A 70 25.74 3.62 -4.43
N SER A 71 24.43 3.51 -4.16
CA SER A 71 23.89 2.51 -3.23
C SER A 71 22.83 1.65 -3.90
N GLN A 72 22.80 0.37 -3.53
CA GLN A 72 21.71 -0.52 -3.94
C GLN A 72 20.46 -0.21 -3.10
N ARG A 73 19.35 0.10 -3.77
CA ARG A 73 18.05 0.31 -3.15
C ARG A 73 17.01 -0.61 -3.78
N VAL A 74 16.07 -1.08 -2.98
CA VAL A 74 14.87 -1.76 -3.49
C VAL A 74 13.91 -0.67 -3.95
N SER A 75 13.55 -0.69 -5.23
CA SER A 75 12.55 0.23 -5.76
C SER A 75 11.18 -0.10 -5.19
N GLN A 76 10.36 0.93 -4.95
CA GLN A 76 8.96 0.73 -4.63
C GLN A 76 8.14 0.70 -5.91
N ASN A 77 7.20 -0.25 -5.99
CA ASN A 77 6.24 -0.30 -7.08
C ASN A 77 5.18 0.77 -6.84
N ILE A 78 5.18 1.80 -7.68
CA ILE A 78 4.19 2.88 -7.62
C ILE A 78 3.14 2.64 -8.70
N LYS A 79 1.84 2.75 -8.35
CA LYS A 79 0.74 2.66 -9.33
C LYS A 79 0.79 3.85 -10.30
N ARG A 80 0.44 3.65 -11.58
CA ARG A 80 0.45 4.69 -12.62
C ARG A 80 -0.36 5.95 -12.24
N ASN A 81 -1.43 5.79 -11.47
CA ASN A 81 -2.24 6.92 -11.01
C ASN A 81 -1.46 7.81 -10.02
N ARG A 82 -0.59 7.25 -9.17
CA ARG A 82 0.27 8.04 -8.28
C ARG A 82 1.36 8.80 -9.03
N THR A 83 1.83 8.29 -10.18
CA THR A 83 2.79 9.01 -11.04
C THR A 83 2.16 10.13 -11.87
N ALA A 84 0.82 10.17 -11.98
CA ALA A 84 0.10 11.23 -12.67
C ALA A 84 -0.21 12.43 -11.76
N VAL A 85 0.03 12.29 -10.45
CA VAL A 85 -0.16 13.37 -9.47
C VAL A 85 1.07 14.28 -9.53
N SER A 86 0.87 15.50 -10.03
CA SER A 86 1.91 16.52 -10.06
C SER A 86 1.85 17.40 -8.81
N PRO A 87 2.94 18.10 -8.45
CA PRO A 87 2.95 19.07 -7.36
C PRO A 87 1.84 20.13 -7.49
N GLU A 88 1.52 20.53 -8.72
CA GLU A 88 0.47 21.51 -9.00
C GLU A 88 -0.91 20.98 -8.61
N ILE A 89 -1.20 19.70 -8.87
CA ILE A 89 -2.47 19.06 -8.47
C ILE A 89 -2.58 19.01 -6.94
N ILE A 90 -1.48 18.67 -6.26
CA ILE A 90 -1.43 18.61 -4.79
C ILE A 90 -1.66 20.00 -4.20
N ASN A 91 -0.95 21.02 -4.71
CA ASN A 91 -1.09 22.39 -4.24
C ASN A 91 -2.51 22.92 -4.49
N ALA A 92 -3.07 22.69 -5.69
CA ALA A 92 -4.44 23.08 -6.00
C ALA A 92 -5.45 22.43 -5.05
N TYR A 93 -5.26 21.16 -4.70
CA TYR A 93 -6.10 20.50 -3.69
C TYR A 93 -6.00 21.19 -2.33
N PHE A 94 -4.81 21.46 -1.82
CA PHE A 94 -4.64 22.06 -0.50
C PHE A 94 -5.20 23.50 -0.45
N GLU A 95 -5.08 24.26 -1.53
CA GLU A 95 -5.74 25.57 -1.64
C GLU A 95 -7.27 25.45 -1.57
N GLN A 96 -7.87 24.49 -2.28
CA GLN A 96 -9.32 24.22 -2.20
C GLN A 96 -9.75 23.70 -0.83
N LEU A 97 -8.92 22.88 -0.18
CA LEU A 97 -9.17 22.37 1.15
C LEU A 97 -9.18 23.52 2.17
N LYS A 98 -8.21 24.45 2.08
CA LYS A 98 -8.14 25.63 2.93
C LYS A 98 -9.38 26.50 2.81
N ILE A 99 -9.88 26.71 1.59
CA ILE A 99 -11.14 27.43 1.34
C ILE A 99 -12.33 26.67 1.94
N SER A 100 -12.39 25.36 1.77
CA SER A 100 -13.51 24.53 2.25
C SER A 100 -13.57 24.43 3.77
N LEU A 101 -12.41 24.50 4.44
CA LEU A 101 -12.27 24.51 5.89
C LEU A 101 -12.48 25.91 6.49
N ASN A 102 -12.64 26.95 5.68
CA ASN A 102 -12.87 28.30 6.18
C ASN A 102 -14.19 28.35 6.97
N ASP A 103 -14.15 29.04 8.12
CA ASP A 103 -15.29 29.19 9.05
C ASP A 103 -15.77 27.88 9.70
N ILE A 104 -14.97 26.81 9.64
CA ILE A 104 -15.23 25.58 10.39
C ILE A 104 -14.40 25.60 11.67
N PRO A 105 -15.02 25.54 12.86
CA PRO A 105 -14.27 25.38 14.10
C PRO A 105 -13.35 24.17 14.04
N ILE A 106 -12.10 24.29 14.46
CA ILE A 106 -11.11 23.20 14.40
C ILE A 106 -11.56 21.97 15.21
N THR A 107 -12.39 22.17 16.24
CA THR A 107 -13.04 21.12 17.03
C THR A 107 -14.14 20.36 16.25
N ASN A 108 -14.63 20.92 15.15
CA ASN A 108 -15.65 20.34 14.27
C ASN A 108 -15.05 19.71 13.00
N VAL A 109 -13.73 19.76 12.84
CA VAL A 109 -13.01 19.06 11.76
C VAL A 109 -12.61 17.70 12.29
N VAL A 110 -13.19 16.65 11.72
CA VAL A 110 -12.91 15.26 12.07
C VAL A 110 -12.24 14.57 10.90
N ASN A 111 -11.07 13.99 11.16
CA ASN A 111 -10.40 13.07 10.25
C ASN A 111 -10.76 11.63 10.65
N TYR A 112 -10.96 10.74 9.69
CA TYR A 112 -11.15 9.31 9.96
C TYR A 112 -10.34 8.44 9.00
N ASP A 113 -9.93 7.26 9.44
CA ASP A 113 -9.25 6.28 8.60
C ASP A 113 -9.62 4.85 8.99
N GLU A 114 -9.57 3.92 8.03
CA GLU A 114 -9.75 2.49 8.27
C GLU A 114 -8.38 1.81 8.39
N THR A 115 -8.16 1.10 9.49
CA THR A 115 -6.99 0.25 9.67
C THR A 115 -7.39 -1.20 9.81
N ASN A 116 -6.63 -2.10 9.19
CA ASN A 116 -6.85 -3.53 9.30
C ASN A 116 -5.78 -4.15 10.20
N LEU A 117 -6.22 -4.78 11.29
CA LEU A 117 -5.39 -5.57 12.19
C LEU A 117 -5.48 -7.05 11.80
N ALA A 118 -4.41 -7.57 11.23
CA ALA A 118 -4.29 -8.99 10.92
C ALA A 118 -3.43 -9.71 11.97
N ASP A 119 -3.95 -10.82 12.49
CA ASP A 119 -3.16 -11.78 13.25
C ASP A 119 -2.32 -12.62 12.27
N ASP A 120 -1.22 -12.04 11.76
CA ASP A 120 -0.23 -12.74 10.95
C ASP A 120 1.04 -12.97 11.80
N PRO A 121 1.30 -14.21 12.26
CA PRO A 121 2.52 -14.54 12.99
C PRO A 121 3.79 -14.47 12.11
N GLY A 122 3.65 -14.08 10.84
CA GLY A 122 4.73 -13.81 9.91
C GLY A 122 5.46 -15.07 9.44
N ARG A 123 6.36 -14.89 8.48
CA ARG A 123 7.23 -15.96 7.98
C ARG A 123 8.43 -16.13 8.92
N LYS A 124 8.64 -17.35 9.42
CA LYS A 124 9.83 -17.70 10.21
C LYS A 124 10.87 -18.41 9.34
N LYS A 125 12.16 -18.21 9.64
CA LYS A 125 13.24 -19.03 9.08
C LYS A 125 13.09 -20.43 9.66
N ILE A 126 13.07 -21.44 8.80
CA ILE A 126 12.94 -22.85 9.17
C ILE A 126 14.05 -23.66 8.52
N ILE A 127 14.49 -24.71 9.18
CA ILE A 127 15.41 -25.71 8.62
C ILE A 127 14.55 -26.74 7.89
N THR A 128 14.80 -26.93 6.60
CA THR A 128 14.09 -27.91 5.75
C THR A 128 15.10 -28.64 4.86
N LYS A 129 14.70 -29.78 4.30
CA LYS A 129 15.53 -30.57 3.38
C LYS A 129 15.97 -29.71 2.20
N ARG A 130 17.25 -29.82 1.81
CA ARG A 130 17.79 -29.13 0.63
C ARG A 130 16.99 -29.57 -0.61
N GLY A 131 16.46 -28.60 -1.36
CA GLY A 131 15.60 -28.85 -2.54
C GLY A 131 14.10 -28.73 -2.27
N THR A 132 13.66 -28.55 -1.01
CA THR A 132 12.25 -28.24 -0.72
C THR A 132 11.86 -26.88 -1.30
N LYS A 133 10.94 -26.89 -2.28
CA LYS A 133 10.50 -25.69 -3.00
C LYS A 133 9.57 -24.80 -2.18
N TYR A 134 8.66 -25.40 -1.41
CA TYR A 134 7.65 -24.71 -0.60
C TYR A 134 7.53 -25.37 0.78
N PRO A 135 8.36 -24.99 1.76
CA PRO A 135 8.21 -25.52 3.10
C PRO A 135 7.04 -24.81 3.79
N GLU A 136 6.05 -25.59 4.23
CA GLU A 136 4.81 -25.09 4.83
C GLU A 136 4.84 -25.20 6.36
N ARG A 137 4.19 -24.25 7.03
CA ARG A 137 4.00 -24.25 8.48
C ARG A 137 2.50 -24.28 8.75
N VAL A 138 1.99 -25.43 9.20
CA VAL A 138 0.59 -25.55 9.64
C VAL A 138 0.43 -24.81 10.97
N MET A 139 -0.52 -23.89 11.05
CA MET A 139 -0.85 -23.15 12.27
C MET A 139 -2.37 -23.14 12.45
N ASN A 140 -2.81 -23.26 13.71
CA ASN A 140 -4.23 -23.26 14.07
C ASN A 140 -4.82 -21.85 14.24
N HIS A 141 -4.02 -20.80 14.15
CA HIS A 141 -4.52 -19.43 14.12
C HIS A 141 -5.00 -19.13 12.71
N SER A 142 -6.30 -18.87 12.56
CA SER A 142 -6.85 -18.30 11.34
C SER A 142 -6.21 -16.94 11.12
N LYS A 143 -6.07 -16.53 9.86
CA LYS A 143 -5.77 -15.14 9.49
C LYS A 143 -6.98 -14.27 9.84
N ALA A 144 -7.30 -14.15 11.12
CA ALA A 144 -8.33 -13.28 11.61
C ALA A 144 -7.86 -11.86 11.34
N ALA A 145 -8.66 -11.14 10.56
CA ALA A 145 -8.47 -9.74 10.25
C ALA A 145 -9.63 -8.98 10.90
N VAL A 146 -9.30 -7.90 11.59
CA VAL A 146 -10.26 -7.01 12.23
C VAL A 146 -10.06 -5.63 11.62
N SER A 147 -11.09 -5.13 10.94
CA SER A 147 -11.07 -3.76 10.45
C SER A 147 -11.56 -2.82 11.55
N ILE A 148 -10.86 -1.71 11.73
CA ILE A 148 -11.17 -0.71 12.74
C ILE A 148 -11.23 0.65 12.05
N MET A 149 -12.35 1.34 12.20
CA MET A 149 -12.47 2.73 11.81
C MET A 149 -12.22 3.61 13.03
N ILE A 150 -11.26 4.52 12.87
CA ILE A 150 -10.83 5.44 13.92
C ILE A 150 -11.05 6.84 13.39
N ALA A 151 -11.60 7.72 14.23
CA ALA A 151 -11.76 9.12 13.90
C ALA A 151 -11.24 10.01 15.02
N CYS A 152 -10.63 11.13 14.65
CA CYS A 152 -10.12 12.12 15.58
C CYS A 152 -10.42 13.54 15.09
N THR A 153 -10.63 14.45 16.02
CA THR A 153 -10.74 15.87 15.69
C THR A 153 -9.37 16.46 15.38
N ALA A 154 -9.34 17.62 14.71
CA ALA A 154 -8.10 18.35 14.49
C ALA A 154 -7.46 18.91 15.78
N VAL A 155 -8.16 18.87 16.93
CA VAL A 155 -7.58 19.16 18.25
C VAL A 155 -7.05 17.91 18.96
N GLY A 156 -7.16 16.73 18.35
CA GLY A 156 -6.66 15.46 18.89
C GLY A 156 -7.65 14.71 19.79
N GLU A 157 -8.92 15.10 19.82
CA GLU A 157 -9.97 14.33 20.52
C GLU A 157 -10.31 13.09 19.69
N LEU A 158 -10.09 11.90 20.27
CA LEU A 158 -10.42 10.63 19.64
C LEU A 158 -11.91 10.30 19.83
N LEU A 159 -12.62 10.03 18.73
CA LEU A 159 -13.98 9.52 18.78
C LEU A 159 -13.96 8.01 19.12
N PRO A 160 -15.07 7.45 19.63
CA PRO A 160 -15.13 6.02 19.90
C PRO A 160 -14.76 5.18 18.66
N PRO A 161 -13.93 4.15 18.81
CA PRO A 161 -13.55 3.30 17.68
C PRO A 161 -14.74 2.45 17.23
N TYR A 162 -14.73 2.10 15.96
CA TYR A 162 -15.72 1.23 15.36
C TYR A 162 -15.04 -0.02 14.80
N VAL A 163 -15.36 -1.16 15.38
CA VAL A 163 -14.66 -2.42 15.13
C VAL A 163 -15.54 -3.34 14.31
N VAL A 164 -15.03 -3.86 13.20
CA VAL A 164 -15.70 -4.80 12.31
C VAL A 164 -14.97 -6.13 12.32
N TYR A 165 -15.65 -7.16 12.82
CA TYR A 165 -15.16 -8.52 12.76
C TYR A 165 -15.52 -9.19 11.45
N LYS A 166 -14.59 -9.96 10.88
CA LYS A 166 -14.93 -10.90 9.81
C LYS A 166 -15.74 -12.08 10.36
N SER A 167 -17.05 -11.98 10.38
CA SER A 167 -17.96 -12.95 10.98
C SER A 167 -19.41 -12.77 10.49
N GLU A 168 -20.24 -13.79 10.68
CA GLU A 168 -21.70 -13.70 10.51
C GLU A 168 -22.38 -13.09 11.75
N ASN A 169 -21.81 -13.32 12.93
CA ASN A 169 -22.35 -12.88 14.21
C ASN A 169 -21.28 -12.17 15.06
N VAL A 170 -21.71 -11.22 15.88
CA VAL A 170 -20.89 -10.64 16.96
C VAL A 170 -21.33 -11.29 18.26
N TYR A 171 -20.39 -11.87 19.00
CA TYR A 171 -20.66 -12.46 20.30
C TYR A 171 -20.31 -11.49 21.42
N ASP A 172 -21.11 -11.46 22.49
CA ASP A 172 -20.90 -10.56 23.64
C ASP A 172 -19.50 -10.69 24.26
N THR A 173 -18.90 -11.87 24.19
CA THR A 173 -17.54 -12.09 24.68
C THR A 173 -16.48 -11.26 23.95
N TRP A 174 -16.73 -10.88 22.69
CA TRP A 174 -15.77 -10.11 21.88
C TRP A 174 -15.81 -8.62 22.19
N THR A 175 -16.91 -8.13 22.77
CA THR A 175 -17.12 -6.71 23.08
C THR A 175 -16.73 -6.37 24.52
N LYS A 176 -16.46 -7.39 25.35
CA LYS A 176 -16.03 -7.23 26.74
C LYS A 176 -14.64 -6.60 26.82
N SER A 177 -14.48 -5.69 27.77
CA SER A 177 -13.21 -5.04 28.12
C SER A 177 -12.55 -4.23 26.99
N GLY A 178 -13.27 -3.90 25.92
CA GLY A 178 -12.74 -2.98 24.92
C GLY A 178 -12.94 -1.49 25.27
N PRO A 179 -12.52 -0.58 24.39
CA PRO A 179 -12.51 0.85 24.67
C PRO A 179 -13.90 1.39 25.01
N LYS A 180 -13.96 2.38 25.91
CA LYS A 180 -15.22 3.00 26.32
C LYS A 180 -15.92 3.61 25.09
N GLY A 181 -17.20 3.27 24.92
CA GLY A 181 -18.02 3.75 23.80
C GLY A 181 -17.73 3.06 22.46
N CYS A 182 -16.79 2.10 22.41
CA CYS A 182 -16.48 1.35 21.20
C CYS A 182 -17.73 0.64 20.68
N ARG A 183 -17.97 0.77 19.38
CA ARG A 183 -19.05 0.06 18.70
C ARG A 183 -18.48 -1.14 17.95
N TYR A 184 -19.19 -2.25 17.99
CA TYR A 184 -18.78 -3.49 17.35
C TYR A 184 -19.82 -3.90 16.31
N ASN A 185 -19.32 -4.28 15.15
CA ASN A 185 -20.11 -4.80 14.05
C ASN A 185 -19.38 -5.98 13.39
N ARG A 186 -19.97 -6.52 12.33
CA ARG A 186 -19.49 -7.70 11.62
C ARG A 186 -19.77 -7.59 10.13
N SER A 187 -18.92 -8.22 9.34
CA SER A 187 -19.15 -8.43 7.92
C SER A 187 -18.61 -9.80 7.50
N GLN A 188 -19.27 -10.46 6.54
CA GLN A 188 -18.81 -11.76 6.05
C GLN A 188 -17.43 -11.66 5.38
N SER A 189 -17.15 -10.53 4.74
CA SER A 189 -15.92 -10.31 3.99
C SER A 189 -14.77 -9.85 4.90
N GLY A 190 -15.08 -9.21 6.03
CA GLY A 190 -14.15 -8.50 6.91
C GLY A 190 -13.81 -7.08 6.43
N TRP A 191 -14.39 -6.64 5.31
CA TRP A 191 -14.21 -5.31 4.75
C TRP A 191 -15.38 -4.41 5.12
N PHE A 192 -15.14 -3.09 5.13
CA PHE A 192 -16.22 -2.10 5.16
C PHE A 192 -17.00 -2.12 3.86
N ASP A 193 -18.32 -2.05 3.99
CA ASP A 193 -19.24 -1.76 2.90
C ASP A 193 -20.03 -0.48 3.21
N ALA A 194 -20.87 -0.06 2.27
CA ALA A 194 -21.66 1.16 2.42
C ALA A 194 -22.59 1.12 3.65
N ASN A 195 -23.15 -0.04 3.99
CA ASN A 195 -24.08 -0.18 5.12
C ASN A 195 -23.35 -0.05 6.45
N ILE A 196 -22.15 -0.63 6.55
CA ILE A 196 -21.30 -0.52 7.73
C ILE A 196 -20.81 0.91 7.90
N PHE A 197 -20.43 1.57 6.80
CA PHE A 197 -20.06 2.98 6.82
C PHE A 197 -21.24 3.87 7.27
N GLU A 198 -22.45 3.63 6.75
CA GLU A 198 -23.65 4.34 7.17
C GLU A 198 -23.97 4.11 8.67
N ASP A 199 -23.89 2.87 9.15
CA ASP A 199 -24.05 2.58 10.59
C ASP A 199 -23.00 3.32 11.42
N TRP A 200 -21.74 3.37 10.97
CA TRP A 200 -20.70 4.14 11.64
C TRP A 200 -21.00 5.65 11.67
N VAL A 201 -21.39 6.25 10.54
CA VAL A 201 -21.75 7.68 10.47
C VAL A 201 -22.90 7.98 11.41
N THR A 202 -23.97 7.18 11.35
CA THR A 202 -25.20 7.41 12.11
C THR A 202 -25.02 7.16 13.61
N SER A 203 -24.17 6.22 13.99
CA SER A 203 -23.99 5.85 15.40
C SER A 203 -22.89 6.60 16.13
N ILE A 204 -21.89 7.14 15.42
CA ILE A 204 -20.73 7.80 16.03
C ILE A 204 -20.60 9.25 15.56
N ILE A 205 -20.61 9.49 14.25
CA ILE A 205 -20.34 10.83 13.70
C ILE A 205 -21.51 11.79 13.91
N LEU A 206 -22.75 11.38 13.60
CA LEU A 206 -23.92 12.24 13.79
C LEU A 206 -24.14 12.61 15.26
N PRO A 207 -24.07 11.67 16.24
CA PRO A 207 -24.18 12.02 17.65
C PRO A 207 -23.06 12.95 18.13
N PHE A 208 -21.83 12.73 17.67
CA PHE A 208 -20.70 13.62 17.97
C PHE A 208 -20.95 15.06 17.48
N PHE A 209 -21.55 15.21 16.30
CA PHE A 209 -21.83 16.51 15.71
C PHE A 209 -23.12 17.18 16.21
N ALA A 210 -24.09 16.42 16.74
CA ALA A 210 -25.40 16.95 17.14
C ALA A 210 -25.33 18.10 18.15
N GLY A 211 -24.34 18.09 19.05
CA GLY A 211 -24.14 19.14 20.06
C GLY A 211 -23.20 20.29 19.66
N LYS A 212 -22.71 20.30 18.42
CA LYS A 212 -21.71 21.29 17.97
C LYS A 212 -22.37 22.38 17.14
N GLU A 213 -22.12 23.64 17.48
CA GLU A 213 -22.56 24.78 16.69
C GLU A 213 -21.67 25.00 15.46
N GLY A 214 -22.20 25.67 14.43
CA GLY A 214 -21.48 26.00 13.22
C GLY A 214 -21.32 24.84 12.23
N LYS A 215 -20.54 25.10 11.17
CA LYS A 215 -20.22 24.14 10.11
C LYS A 215 -19.43 22.96 10.67
N LYS A 216 -19.58 21.80 10.04
CA LYS A 216 -18.97 20.52 10.44
C LYS A 216 -18.27 19.92 9.25
N CYS A 217 -17.14 19.27 9.48
CA CYS A 217 -16.37 18.66 8.42
C CYS A 217 -15.92 17.26 8.83
N LEU A 218 -16.25 16.29 7.99
CA LEU A 218 -15.72 14.93 8.07
C LEU A 218 -14.82 14.73 6.85
N ILE A 219 -13.55 14.37 7.08
CA ILE A 219 -12.52 14.24 6.05
C ILE A 219 -11.85 12.88 6.20
N GLU A 220 -11.55 12.24 5.08
CA GLU A 220 -10.70 11.04 5.00
C GLU A 220 -9.29 11.46 4.56
N PRO A 221 -8.21 10.83 5.08
CA PRO A 221 -6.88 11.09 4.56
C PRO A 221 -6.82 10.74 3.08
N LEU A 222 -5.97 11.47 2.37
CA LEU A 222 -5.77 11.30 0.94
C LEU A 222 -5.24 9.90 0.62
N ASP A 223 -6.12 8.98 0.25
CA ASP A 223 -5.73 8.05 -0.79
C ASP A 223 -5.84 8.81 -2.11
N VAL A 224 -4.69 9.07 -2.71
CA VAL A 224 -4.47 9.89 -3.92
C VAL A 224 -5.33 9.50 -5.14
N ALA A 225 -6.19 8.49 -5.00
CA ALA A 225 -7.16 8.02 -5.98
C ALA A 225 -8.54 8.70 -5.88
N PHE A 226 -8.91 9.39 -4.79
CA PHE A 226 -10.31 9.73 -4.51
C PHE A 226 -10.52 11.17 -4.01
N PHE A 227 -10.24 12.17 -4.85
CA PHE A 227 -10.53 13.57 -4.51
C PHE A 227 -11.99 13.93 -4.80
N ARG A 228 -12.89 13.70 -3.83
CA ARG A 228 -14.08 14.54 -3.61
C ARG A 228 -14.39 14.63 -2.10
N PRO A 229 -14.44 15.83 -1.51
CA PRO A 229 -14.96 15.98 -0.15
C PRO A 229 -16.46 15.67 -0.12
N MET A 230 -16.88 14.81 0.81
CA MET A 230 -18.29 14.58 1.09
C MET A 230 -18.83 15.77 1.90
N LYS A 231 -19.66 16.61 1.27
CA LYS A 231 -20.37 17.66 1.99
C LYS A 231 -21.54 17.02 2.72
N MET A 232 -21.50 16.97 4.05
CA MET A 232 -22.70 16.71 4.85
C MET A 232 -23.49 18.01 4.95
N ALA A 233 -24.74 17.98 4.51
CA ALA A 233 -25.68 19.10 4.52
C ALA A 233 -26.21 19.40 5.92
#